data_AF-A0A833XKE7-F1
#
_entry.id   AF-A0A833XKE7-F1
#
_cell.length_a   1.000
_cell.length_b   1.000
_cell.length_c   1.000
_cell.angle_alpha   90.00
_cell.angle_beta   90.00
_cell.angle_gamma   90.00
#
_symmetry.space_group_name_H-M   'P 1'
#
loop_
_entity.id
_entity.type
_entity.pdbx_description
1 polymer ?
#
loop_
_entity_poly.entity_id
_entity_poly.type
_entity_poly.pdbx_seq_one_letter_code
_entity_poly.pdbx_strand_id
1 'polypeptide(L)'
;MKVTVVSRSGREVIKGGLELSDSATVADLQEAIHQRTRKFYPSRQRLTLLLPPGSKERPVVLSYKKSLKDYCDGNLDQLTVVFKDLGPQVSYRTLFFWEYVGPLVLYPIFYYFPVYLYFGYKGERVIHPVQTYALYYWCFHYFKRIMETFFVHRFSHATSPLSNVFRNCAYYWSFGSYIAYYVNHPLYSPVSDLQVKIGFGFGLLCQILNFYCHILLRNLRSPAGNGGYQIPRGFLFNIVTCANYTTEIYQWLGFNIATQTVAGYSFLIVAALIMTNWALAKHRRLKKLFDGKDGRPRYPRRWVILPPFL
;
A
#
# COMPACT_ATOMS: atom_id res chain seq x y z
N MET A 1 -34.09 17.05 -0.30
CA MET A 1 -33.26 17.16 -1.53
C MET A 1 -33.48 15.97 -2.48
N LYS A 2 -33.67 16.21 -3.79
CA LYS A 2 -33.72 15.15 -4.80
C LYS A 2 -32.34 14.91 -5.41
N VAL A 3 -31.85 13.67 -5.38
CA VAL A 3 -30.54 13.29 -5.90
C VAL A 3 -30.69 12.36 -7.11
N THR A 4 -30.25 12.83 -8.27
CA THR A 4 -30.23 12.04 -9.51
C THR A 4 -28.91 11.30 -9.63
N VAL A 5 -28.96 9.97 -9.71
CA VAL A 5 -27.77 9.11 -9.80
C VAL A 5 -27.60 8.62 -11.23
N VAL A 6 -26.59 9.14 -11.93
CA VAL A 6 -26.32 8.84 -13.34
C VAL A 6 -25.01 8.09 -13.54
N SER A 7 -24.91 7.31 -14.62
CA SER A 7 -23.66 6.72 -15.06
C SER A 7 -22.80 7.77 -15.78
N ARG A 8 -21.55 7.42 -16.12
CA ARG A 8 -20.71 8.28 -16.96
C ARG A 8 -21.29 8.59 -18.34
N SER A 9 -22.17 7.73 -18.86
CA SER A 9 -22.84 7.93 -20.14
C SER A 9 -24.15 8.71 -19.99
N GLY A 10 -24.44 9.28 -18.81
CA GLY A 10 -25.67 10.01 -18.52
C GLY A 10 -26.89 9.14 -18.25
N ARG A 11 -26.75 7.80 -18.27
CA ARG A 11 -27.87 6.88 -18.03
C ARG A 11 -28.21 6.85 -16.54
N GLU A 12 -29.49 6.99 -16.19
CA GLU A 12 -29.92 6.82 -14.80
C GLU A 12 -29.59 5.42 -14.28
N VAL A 13 -28.84 5.36 -13.17
CA VAL A 13 -28.52 4.12 -12.47
C VAL A 13 -29.67 3.74 -11.54
N ILE A 14 -30.34 4.74 -10.96
CA ILE A 14 -31.57 4.58 -10.18
C ILE A 14 -32.67 5.39 -10.86
N LYS A 15 -33.66 4.68 -11.40
CA LYS A 15 -34.82 5.30 -12.05
C LYS A 15 -35.58 6.17 -11.05
N GLY A 16 -35.86 7.42 -11.42
CA GLY A 16 -36.64 8.35 -10.60
C GLY A 16 -35.84 9.09 -9.52
N GLY A 17 -34.53 8.85 -9.41
CA GLY A 17 -33.67 9.46 -8.40
C GLY A 17 -33.94 8.97 -6.98
N LEU A 18 -33.30 9.62 -6.01
CA LEU A 18 -33.46 9.36 -4.58
C LEU A 18 -33.87 10.64 -3.86
N GLU A 19 -34.89 10.56 -3.01
CA GLU A 19 -35.25 11.65 -2.11
C GLU A 19 -34.57 11.41 -0.77
N LEU A 20 -33.75 12.37 -0.35
CA LEU A 20 -33.02 12.33 0.90
C LEU A 20 -33.35 13.56 1.73
N SER A 21 -33.26 13.41 3.05
CA SER A 21 -33.38 14.53 3.97
C SER A 21 -32.28 15.55 3.69
N ASP A 22 -32.56 16.81 4.02
CA ASP A 22 -31.61 17.89 3.76
C ASP A 22 -30.35 17.76 4.64
N SER A 23 -30.42 17.07 5.77
CA SER A 23 -29.28 16.75 6.63
C SER A 23 -28.50 15.50 6.19
N ALA A 24 -28.89 14.85 5.09
CA ALA A 24 -28.28 13.61 4.64
C ALA A 24 -26.81 13.77 4.24
N THR A 25 -26.03 12.77 4.60
CA THR A 25 -24.62 12.64 4.25
C THR A 25 -24.42 11.80 3.00
N VAL A 26 -23.19 11.80 2.47
CA VAL A 26 -22.81 10.91 1.37
C VAL A 26 -22.98 9.43 1.76
N ALA A 27 -22.80 9.08 3.03
CA ALA A 27 -23.04 7.72 3.52
C ALA A 27 -24.51 7.32 3.38
N ASP A 28 -25.44 8.21 3.74
CA ASP A 28 -26.88 7.96 3.64
C ASP A 28 -27.32 7.78 2.18
N LEU A 29 -26.72 8.56 1.26
CA LEU A 29 -26.92 8.37 -0.18
C LEU A 29 -26.42 7.01 -0.67
N GLN A 30 -25.22 6.59 -0.23
CA GLN A 30 -24.70 5.28 -0.59
C GLN A 30 -25.57 4.14 -0.05
N GLU A 31 -26.09 4.26 1.17
CA GLU A 31 -26.98 3.28 1.75
C GLU A 31 -28.33 3.23 1.03
N ALA A 32 -28.91 4.39 0.68
CA ALA A 32 -30.12 4.46 -0.13
C ALA A 32 -29.95 3.81 -1.51
N ILE A 33 -28.79 3.99 -2.16
CA ILE A 33 -28.43 3.29 -3.40
C ILE A 33 -28.38 1.78 -3.17
N HIS A 34 -27.79 1.33 -2.06
CA HIS A 34 -27.68 -0.09 -1.72
C HIS A 34 -29.05 -0.73 -1.44
N GLN A 35 -29.95 -0.03 -0.75
CA GLN A 35 -31.31 -0.49 -0.47
C GLN A 35 -32.11 -0.71 -1.76
N ARG A 36 -31.99 0.22 -2.73
CA ARG A 36 -32.60 0.07 -4.05
C ARG A 36 -31.94 -1.00 -4.90
N THR A 37 -30.62 -1.15 -4.82
CA THR A 37 -29.84 -2.13 -5.58
C THR A 37 -28.83 -2.85 -4.69
N ARG A 38 -29.22 -4.00 -4.13
CA ARG A 38 -28.42 -4.77 -3.16
C ARG A 38 -27.00 -5.12 -3.65
N LYS A 39 -26.78 -5.21 -4.97
CA LYS A 39 -25.45 -5.44 -5.57
C LYS A 39 -24.43 -4.33 -5.23
N PHE A 40 -24.88 -3.09 -5.07
CA PHE A 40 -24.03 -1.92 -4.91
C PHE A 40 -23.94 -1.54 -3.42
N TYR A 41 -23.23 -2.32 -2.62
CA TYR A 41 -22.93 -1.96 -1.23
C TYR A 41 -22.01 -0.71 -1.16
N PRO A 42 -22.05 0.08 -0.08
CA PRO A 42 -21.43 1.42 -0.03
C PRO A 42 -19.97 1.50 -0.49
N SER A 43 -19.11 0.57 -0.07
CA SER A 43 -17.68 0.59 -0.44
C SER A 43 -17.41 0.29 -1.92
N ARG A 44 -18.34 -0.35 -2.63
CA ARG A 44 -18.27 -0.59 -4.09
C ARG A 44 -18.64 0.66 -4.91
N GLN A 45 -19.24 1.66 -4.28
CA GLN A 45 -19.73 2.85 -4.95
C GLN A 45 -18.67 3.95 -4.93
N ARG A 46 -18.38 4.54 -6.09
CA ARG A 46 -17.68 5.81 -6.18
C ARG A 46 -18.61 6.87 -6.76
N LEU A 47 -18.87 7.89 -5.96
CA LEU A 47 -19.71 9.01 -6.34
C LEU A 47 -18.86 10.25 -6.61
N THR A 48 -19.10 10.90 -7.73
CA THR A 48 -18.43 12.14 -8.13
C THR A 48 -19.43 13.18 -8.60
N LEU A 49 -19.08 14.46 -8.47
CA LEU A 49 -19.86 15.52 -9.08
C LEU A 49 -19.83 15.41 -10.61
N LEU A 50 -20.94 15.81 -11.24
CA LEU A 50 -21.03 15.95 -12.68
C LEU A 50 -20.08 17.06 -13.13
N LEU A 51 -19.23 16.77 -14.11
CA LEU A 51 -18.37 17.79 -14.72
C LEU A 51 -19.09 18.42 -15.91
N PRO A 52 -18.92 19.73 -16.14
CA PRO A 52 -19.37 20.36 -17.37
C PRO A 52 -18.75 19.70 -18.61
N PRO A 53 -19.51 19.51 -19.70
CA PRO A 53 -18.99 18.96 -20.96
C PRO A 53 -17.75 19.74 -21.43
N GLY A 54 -16.64 19.05 -21.71
CA GLY A 54 -15.40 19.67 -22.21
C GLY A 54 -14.41 20.17 -21.16
N SER A 55 -14.74 20.10 -19.86
CA SER A 55 -13.79 20.46 -18.79
C SER A 55 -12.63 19.45 -18.67
N LYS A 56 -11.39 19.95 -18.58
CA LYS A 56 -10.18 19.11 -18.35
C LYS A 56 -9.94 18.81 -16.86
N GLU A 57 -10.84 19.24 -15.98
CA GLU A 57 -10.68 19.10 -14.53
C GLU A 57 -10.98 17.68 -14.06
N ARG A 58 -10.43 17.31 -12.90
CA ARG A 58 -10.69 16.00 -12.30
C ARG A 58 -12.01 16.07 -11.53
N PRO A 59 -12.91 15.10 -11.70
CA PRO A 59 -14.19 15.11 -11.02
C PRO A 59 -13.98 15.02 -9.50
N VAL A 60 -14.65 15.92 -8.77
CA VAL A 60 -14.60 15.97 -7.31
C VAL A 60 -15.28 14.72 -6.76
N VAL A 61 -14.55 13.97 -5.92
CA VAL A 61 -15.07 12.76 -5.27
C VAL A 61 -15.80 13.16 -4.00
N LEU A 62 -17.02 12.66 -3.84
CA LEU A 62 -17.82 12.88 -2.64
C LEU A 62 -17.19 12.15 -1.45
N SER A 63 -17.05 12.85 -0.33
CA SER A 63 -16.45 12.32 0.90
C SER A 63 -17.51 11.68 1.77
N TYR A 64 -17.30 10.43 2.19
CA TYR A 64 -18.25 9.62 2.96
C TYR A 64 -18.93 10.36 4.13
N LYS A 65 -18.17 11.17 4.88
CA LYS A 65 -18.64 11.87 6.09
C LYS A 65 -19.16 13.30 5.85
N LYS A 66 -19.08 13.81 4.62
CA LYS A 66 -19.53 15.19 4.32
C LYS A 66 -21.03 15.22 4.06
N SER A 67 -21.64 16.36 4.38
CA SER A 67 -23.04 16.62 4.04
C SER A 67 -23.19 16.75 2.53
N LEU A 68 -24.31 16.31 1.98
CA LEU A 68 -24.61 16.52 0.57
C LEU A 68 -24.79 18.01 0.24
N LYS A 69 -25.20 18.83 1.22
CA LYS A 69 -25.32 20.29 1.07
C LYS A 69 -23.99 20.96 0.76
N ASP A 70 -22.87 20.45 1.29
CA ASP A 70 -21.53 20.99 1.04
C ASP A 70 -21.13 20.92 -0.44
N TYR A 71 -21.88 20.15 -1.23
CA TYR A 71 -21.65 19.90 -2.65
C TYR A 71 -22.72 20.52 -3.56
N CYS A 72 -23.69 21.23 -2.99
CA CYS A 72 -24.71 21.93 -3.74
C CYS A 72 -24.27 23.40 -3.88
N ASP A 73 -23.96 23.83 -5.11
CA ASP A 73 -23.57 25.22 -5.42
C ASP A 73 -24.81 26.16 -5.36
N GLY A 74 -25.43 26.27 -4.19
CA GLY A 74 -26.58 27.15 -3.94
C GLY A 74 -27.95 26.64 -4.39
N ASN A 75 -28.01 25.57 -5.19
CA ASN A 75 -29.26 24.95 -5.63
C ASN A 75 -29.61 23.74 -4.73
N LEU A 76 -30.41 23.98 -3.69
CA LEU A 76 -30.67 23.00 -2.61
C LEU A 76 -31.60 21.84 -3.02
N ASP A 77 -32.30 21.98 -4.14
CA ASP A 77 -33.41 21.07 -4.48
C ASP A 77 -32.99 19.86 -5.34
N GLN A 78 -31.93 20.00 -6.16
CA GLN A 78 -31.50 18.96 -7.10
C GLN A 78 -29.97 18.82 -7.16
N LEU A 79 -29.48 17.61 -6.85
CA LEU A 79 -28.07 17.25 -6.96
C LEU A 79 -27.91 16.09 -7.97
N THR A 80 -27.09 16.28 -9.00
CA THR A 80 -26.75 15.18 -9.93
C THR A 80 -25.38 14.61 -9.61
N VAL A 81 -25.34 13.31 -9.31
CA VAL A 81 -24.11 12.58 -8.97
C VAL A 81 -23.82 11.51 -10.01
N VAL A 82 -22.55 11.42 -10.39
CA VAL A 82 -22.05 10.37 -11.27
C VAL A 82 -21.64 9.16 -10.43
N PHE A 83 -22.31 8.04 -10.66
CA PHE A 83 -22.00 6.75 -10.07
C PHE A 83 -20.99 5.98 -10.93
N LYS A 84 -19.99 5.41 -10.26
CA LYS A 84 -19.07 4.43 -10.82
C LYS A 84 -19.02 3.20 -9.93
N ASP A 85 -19.29 2.04 -10.53
CA ASP A 85 -19.04 0.74 -9.92
C ASP A 85 -17.52 0.46 -9.87
N LEU A 86 -16.98 0.25 -8.66
CA LEU A 86 -15.59 -0.12 -8.45
C LEU A 86 -15.34 -1.64 -8.52
N GLY A 87 -16.41 -2.46 -8.59
CA GLY A 87 -16.35 -3.90 -8.46
C GLY A 87 -16.16 -4.37 -7.01
N PRO A 88 -15.97 -5.68 -6.77
CA PRO A 88 -15.76 -6.23 -5.43
C PRO A 88 -14.59 -5.56 -4.71
N GLN A 89 -14.84 -5.10 -3.48
CA GLN A 89 -13.87 -4.39 -2.65
C GLN A 89 -13.51 -5.20 -1.40
N VAL A 90 -12.28 -5.04 -0.93
CA VAL A 90 -11.78 -5.60 0.32
C VAL A 90 -11.12 -4.52 1.15
N SER A 91 -11.05 -4.71 2.48
CA SER A 91 -10.32 -3.79 3.34
C SER A 91 -8.81 -3.83 3.03
N TYR A 92 -8.12 -2.71 3.20
CA TYR A 92 -6.65 -2.70 3.04
C TYR A 92 -5.95 -3.64 4.04
N ARG A 93 -6.50 -3.81 5.25
CA ARG A 93 -5.96 -4.75 6.23
C ARG A 93 -5.97 -6.18 5.70
N THR A 94 -7.10 -6.60 5.12
CA THR A 94 -7.26 -7.92 4.49
C THR A 94 -6.30 -8.09 3.32
N LEU A 95 -6.19 -7.08 2.45
CA LEU A 95 -5.27 -7.11 1.31
C LEU A 95 -3.82 -7.32 1.75
N PHE A 96 -3.34 -6.50 2.69
CA PHE A 96 -1.95 -6.59 3.17
C PHE A 96 -1.69 -7.87 3.96
N PHE A 97 -2.66 -8.36 4.73
CA PHE A 97 -2.53 -9.65 5.41
C PHE A 97 -2.25 -10.79 4.42
N TRP A 98 -3.07 -10.94 3.39
CA TRP A 98 -2.89 -12.00 2.39
C TRP A 98 -1.63 -11.81 1.54
N GLU A 99 -1.26 -10.57 1.26
CA GLU A 99 0.00 -10.23 0.59
C GLU A 99 1.22 -10.76 1.38
N TYR A 100 1.25 -10.57 2.70
CA TYR A 100 2.40 -10.88 3.56
C TYR A 100 2.39 -12.28 4.15
N VAL A 101 1.22 -12.92 4.32
CA VAL A 101 1.14 -14.27 4.91
C VAL A 101 1.79 -15.32 4.01
N GLY A 102 1.73 -15.15 2.68
CA GLY A 102 2.35 -16.09 1.75
C GLY A 102 3.85 -16.19 1.94
N PRO A 103 4.63 -15.11 1.80
CA PRO A 103 6.07 -15.14 2.05
C PRO A 103 6.44 -15.64 3.46
N LEU A 104 5.62 -15.35 4.46
CA LEU A 104 5.84 -15.82 5.84
C LEU A 104 5.70 -17.34 5.96
N VAL A 105 4.76 -17.96 5.23
CA VAL A 105 4.51 -19.41 5.27
C VAL A 105 5.36 -20.17 4.26
N LEU A 106 5.49 -19.66 3.03
CA LEU A 106 6.18 -20.32 1.93
C LEU A 106 7.68 -20.43 2.18
N TYR A 107 8.33 -19.40 2.76
CA TYR A 107 9.78 -19.45 3.00
C TYR A 107 10.18 -20.59 3.95
N PRO A 108 9.54 -20.78 5.14
CA PRO A 108 9.76 -21.95 5.98
C PRO A 108 9.54 -23.30 5.29
N ILE A 109 8.64 -23.38 4.29
CA ILE A 109 8.44 -24.64 3.55
C ILE A 109 9.72 -25.06 2.83
N PHE A 110 10.40 -24.14 2.14
CA PHE A 110 11.69 -24.43 1.51
C PHE A 110 12.82 -24.71 2.51
N TYR A 111 12.71 -24.18 3.74
CA TYR A 111 13.72 -24.43 4.78
C TYR A 111 13.53 -25.78 5.47
N TYR A 112 12.33 -26.13 5.93
CA TYR A 112 12.08 -27.32 6.75
C TYR A 112 11.72 -28.57 5.96
N PHE A 113 11.04 -28.43 4.82
CA PHE A 113 10.56 -29.59 4.06
C PHE A 113 11.55 -29.98 2.96
N PRO A 114 11.56 -31.26 2.55
CA PRO A 114 12.47 -31.76 1.52
C PRO A 114 12.00 -31.39 0.10
N VAL A 115 11.68 -30.11 -0.12
CA VAL A 115 11.15 -29.58 -1.38
C VAL A 115 12.06 -29.92 -2.57
N TYR A 116 13.38 -29.89 -2.35
CA TYR A 116 14.37 -30.16 -3.39
C TYR A 116 14.43 -31.64 -3.82
N LEU A 117 14.02 -32.58 -2.96
CA LEU A 117 13.89 -33.99 -3.37
C LEU A 117 12.86 -34.13 -4.49
N TYR A 118 11.72 -33.43 -4.38
CA TYR A 118 10.68 -33.40 -5.41
C TYR A 118 11.12 -32.70 -6.69
N PHE A 119 12.15 -31.84 -6.62
CA PHE A 119 12.80 -31.23 -7.77
C PHE A 119 13.99 -32.06 -8.31
N GLY A 120 14.17 -33.29 -7.84
CA GLY A 120 15.17 -34.23 -8.37
C GLY A 120 16.54 -34.17 -7.72
N TYR A 121 16.75 -33.34 -6.69
CA TYR A 121 17.99 -33.34 -5.92
C TYR A 121 17.96 -34.47 -4.90
N LYS A 122 18.78 -35.50 -5.08
CA LYS A 122 18.90 -36.66 -4.16
C LYS A 122 20.05 -36.56 -3.17
N GLY A 123 20.81 -35.47 -3.19
CA GLY A 123 21.95 -35.26 -2.30
C GLY A 123 21.55 -34.92 -0.87
N GLU A 124 22.46 -35.15 0.08
CA GLU A 124 22.32 -34.68 1.45
C GLU A 124 22.31 -33.15 1.49
N ARG A 125 21.41 -32.57 2.30
CA ARG A 125 21.28 -31.13 2.45
C ARG A 125 21.95 -30.69 3.75
N VAL A 126 23.10 -30.03 3.61
CA VAL A 126 23.75 -29.34 4.73
C VAL A 126 23.12 -27.96 4.89
N ILE A 127 22.70 -27.62 6.11
CA ILE A 127 22.14 -26.31 6.42
C ILE A 127 23.23 -25.44 7.04
N HIS A 128 23.60 -24.36 6.33
CA HIS A 128 24.55 -23.37 6.83
C HIS A 128 23.88 -22.37 7.78
N PRO A 129 24.60 -21.82 8.78
CA PRO A 129 24.04 -20.85 9.73
C PRO A 129 23.36 -19.64 9.07
N VAL A 130 23.89 -19.16 7.94
CA VAL A 130 23.31 -18.05 7.18
C VAL A 130 21.90 -18.35 6.66
N GLN A 131 21.59 -19.60 6.34
CA GLN A 131 20.24 -20.01 5.88
C GLN A 131 19.25 -19.92 7.05
N THR A 132 19.67 -20.35 8.23
CA THR A 132 18.89 -20.22 9.48
C THR A 132 18.67 -18.75 9.84
N TYR A 133 19.70 -17.91 9.74
CA TYR A 133 19.57 -16.48 9.98
C TYR A 133 18.69 -15.79 8.94
N ALA A 134 18.78 -16.19 7.67
CA ALA A 134 17.92 -15.71 6.60
C ALA A 134 16.45 -16.05 6.87
N LEU A 135 16.15 -17.28 7.32
CA LEU A 135 14.82 -17.69 7.75
C LEU A 135 14.29 -16.78 8.86
N TYR A 136 15.05 -16.58 9.94
CA TYR A 136 14.62 -15.73 11.06
C TYR A 136 14.42 -14.28 10.64
N TYR A 137 15.35 -13.71 9.87
CA TYR A 137 15.25 -12.36 9.34
C TYR A 137 14.00 -12.18 8.48
N TRP A 138 13.74 -13.15 7.60
CA TRP A 138 12.61 -13.15 6.66
C TRP A 138 11.27 -13.27 7.39
N CYS A 139 11.16 -14.24 8.29
CA CYS A 139 9.95 -14.45 9.09
C CYS A 139 9.69 -13.23 9.99
N PHE A 140 10.72 -12.69 10.64
CA PHE A 140 10.59 -11.47 11.43
C PHE A 140 10.10 -10.29 10.60
N HIS A 141 10.66 -10.09 9.38
CA HIS A 141 10.21 -9.05 8.48
C HIS A 141 8.71 -9.16 8.17
N TYR A 142 8.25 -10.30 7.63
CA TYR A 142 6.85 -10.43 7.22
C TYR A 142 5.89 -10.48 8.41
N PHE A 143 6.29 -11.06 9.53
CA PHE A 143 5.53 -10.97 10.77
C PHE A 143 5.37 -9.51 11.22
N LYS A 144 6.46 -8.73 11.24
CA LYS A 144 6.42 -7.29 11.54
C LYS A 144 5.46 -6.56 10.61
N ARG A 145 5.51 -6.82 9.30
CA ARG A 145 4.61 -6.19 8.30
C ARG A 145 3.13 -6.52 8.55
N ILE A 146 2.83 -7.75 8.96
CA ILE A 146 1.48 -8.16 9.37
C ILE A 146 1.06 -7.41 10.63
N MET A 147 1.89 -7.38 11.67
CA MET A 147 1.58 -6.66 12.92
C MET A 147 1.41 -5.15 12.68
N GLU A 148 2.28 -4.53 11.88
CA GLU A 148 2.16 -3.13 11.47
C GLU A 148 0.82 -2.86 10.77
N THR A 149 0.36 -3.77 9.92
CA THR A 149 -0.91 -3.65 9.19
C THR A 149 -2.12 -3.58 10.12
N PHE A 150 -2.14 -4.38 11.19
CA PHE A 150 -3.25 -4.40 12.13
C PHE A 150 -3.14 -3.30 13.21
N PHE A 151 -1.94 -3.06 13.73
CA PHE A 151 -1.75 -2.27 14.95
C PHE A 151 -1.14 -0.88 14.72
N VAL A 152 -0.51 -0.62 13.57
CA VAL A 152 0.20 0.65 13.31
C VAL A 152 -0.43 1.44 12.16
N HIS A 153 -0.70 0.80 11.03
CA HIS A 153 -1.14 1.49 9.82
C HIS A 153 -2.54 2.11 9.96
N ARG A 154 -2.64 3.40 9.60
CA ARG A 154 -3.90 4.13 9.44
C ARG A 154 -4.11 4.47 7.96
N PHE A 155 -4.99 3.75 7.28
CA PHE A 155 -5.23 3.90 5.84
C PHE A 155 -6.12 5.12 5.54
N SER A 156 -5.87 5.81 4.42
CA SER A 156 -6.71 6.94 3.97
C SER A 156 -7.95 6.51 3.19
N HIS A 157 -7.87 5.35 2.56
CA HIS A 157 -8.98 4.73 1.87
C HIS A 157 -9.38 3.49 2.67
N ALA A 158 -10.68 3.24 2.79
CA ALA A 158 -11.18 2.09 3.54
C ALA A 158 -10.90 0.78 2.79
N THR A 159 -11.00 0.79 1.46
CA THR A 159 -11.01 -0.42 0.64
C THR A 159 -10.18 -0.31 -0.64
N SER A 160 -9.84 -1.48 -1.19
CA SER A 160 -9.14 -1.69 -2.46
C SER A 160 -9.89 -2.73 -3.29
N PRO A 161 -9.84 -2.66 -4.63
CA PRO A 161 -10.38 -3.71 -5.51
C PRO A 161 -9.81 -5.10 -5.17
N LEU A 162 -10.67 -6.11 -5.14
CA LEU A 162 -10.28 -7.50 -4.85
C LEU A 162 -9.21 -8.03 -5.80
N SER A 163 -9.22 -7.63 -7.07
CA SER A 163 -8.19 -8.00 -8.05
C SER A 163 -6.78 -7.60 -7.63
N ASN A 164 -6.64 -6.53 -6.83
CA ASN A 164 -5.34 -6.11 -6.31
C ASN A 164 -4.78 -7.12 -5.29
N VAL A 165 -5.63 -7.86 -4.56
CA VAL A 165 -5.19 -8.92 -3.65
C VAL A 165 -4.45 -9.99 -4.43
N PHE A 166 -5.07 -10.51 -5.51
CA PHE A 166 -4.47 -11.55 -6.32
C PHE A 166 -3.17 -11.11 -6.98
N ARG A 167 -3.13 -9.90 -7.55
CA ARG A 167 -1.90 -9.35 -8.14
C ARG A 167 -0.78 -9.22 -7.12
N ASN A 168 -1.10 -8.71 -5.94
CA ASN A 168 -0.10 -8.51 -4.89
C ASN A 168 0.36 -9.86 -4.32
N CYS A 169 -0.55 -10.81 -4.06
CA CYS A 169 -0.17 -12.17 -3.65
C CYS A 169 0.73 -12.82 -4.70
N ALA A 170 0.37 -12.78 -5.98
CA ALA A 170 1.20 -13.32 -7.05
C ALA A 170 2.62 -12.73 -7.03
N TYR A 171 2.76 -11.41 -6.90
CA TYR A 171 4.07 -10.76 -6.80
C TYR A 171 4.85 -11.21 -5.56
N TYR A 172 4.29 -11.04 -4.36
CA TYR A 172 4.99 -11.30 -3.11
C TYR A 172 5.30 -12.79 -2.91
N TRP A 173 4.34 -13.67 -3.21
CA TRP A 173 4.49 -15.10 -2.98
C TRP A 173 5.46 -15.72 -3.98
N SER A 174 5.46 -15.25 -5.24
CA SER A 174 6.41 -15.73 -6.25
C SER A 174 7.83 -15.29 -5.93
N PHE A 175 8.06 -14.00 -5.62
CA PHE A 175 9.38 -13.54 -5.21
C PHE A 175 9.83 -14.17 -3.89
N GLY A 176 8.92 -14.35 -2.94
CA GLY A 176 9.22 -15.01 -1.68
C GLY A 176 9.66 -16.46 -1.87
N SER A 177 8.95 -17.21 -2.73
CA SER A 177 9.32 -18.58 -3.07
C SER A 177 10.63 -18.64 -3.87
N TYR A 178 10.83 -17.71 -4.80
CA TYR A 178 12.06 -17.62 -5.61
C TYR A 178 13.29 -17.37 -4.72
N ILE A 179 13.23 -16.41 -3.80
CA ILE A 179 14.34 -16.16 -2.86
C ILE A 179 14.51 -17.35 -1.91
N ALA A 180 13.42 -17.88 -1.36
CA ALA A 180 13.47 -19.03 -0.46
C ALA A 180 14.13 -20.25 -1.13
N TYR A 181 13.80 -20.52 -2.39
CA TYR A 181 14.39 -21.60 -3.17
C TYR A 181 15.91 -21.44 -3.29
N TYR A 182 16.42 -20.27 -3.70
CA TYR A 182 17.85 -20.10 -3.91
C TYR A 182 18.66 -20.05 -2.62
N VAL A 183 18.13 -19.39 -1.57
CA VAL A 183 18.84 -19.29 -0.28
C VAL A 183 18.89 -20.65 0.41
N ASN A 184 17.84 -21.47 0.30
CA ASN A 184 17.75 -22.76 1.00
C ASN A 184 18.18 -23.95 0.15
N HIS A 185 18.64 -23.72 -1.08
CA HIS A 185 19.04 -24.75 -2.03
C HIS A 185 20.21 -25.60 -1.48
N PRO A 186 20.26 -26.92 -1.73
CA PRO A 186 21.38 -27.77 -1.29
C PRO A 186 22.76 -27.34 -1.82
N LEU A 187 22.80 -26.68 -2.98
CA LEU A 187 24.04 -26.14 -3.59
C LEU A 187 24.38 -24.71 -3.15
N TYR A 188 23.63 -24.14 -2.21
CA TYR A 188 23.89 -22.79 -1.72
C TYR A 188 25.25 -22.72 -1.02
N SER A 189 26.09 -21.76 -1.43
CA SER A 189 27.40 -21.54 -0.85
C SER A 189 27.41 -20.23 -0.04
N PRO A 190 27.70 -20.26 1.26
CA PRO A 190 27.67 -19.08 2.11
C PRO A 190 28.87 -18.15 1.86
N VAL A 191 28.67 -16.86 2.11
CA VAL A 191 29.76 -15.87 2.22
C VAL A 191 30.47 -15.99 3.56
N SER A 192 31.52 -15.18 3.78
CA SER A 192 32.26 -15.17 5.06
C SER A 192 31.37 -14.80 6.24
N ASP A 193 31.67 -15.35 7.42
CA ASP A 193 30.91 -15.08 8.66
C ASP A 193 30.84 -13.58 9.00
N LEU A 194 31.94 -12.84 8.76
CA LEU A 194 31.96 -11.39 8.94
C LEU A 194 30.96 -10.69 8.02
N GLN A 195 30.90 -11.07 6.74
CA GLN A 195 29.97 -10.49 5.79
C GLN A 195 28.51 -10.82 6.13
N VAL A 196 28.23 -12.04 6.59
CA VAL A 196 26.90 -12.44 7.09
C VAL A 196 26.47 -11.54 8.24
N LYS A 197 27.35 -11.33 9.23
CA LYS A 197 27.07 -10.49 10.40
C LYS A 197 26.85 -9.03 10.02
N ILE A 198 27.68 -8.47 9.14
CA ILE A 198 27.53 -7.09 8.64
C ILE A 198 26.20 -6.95 7.89
N GLY A 199 25.90 -7.86 6.96
CA GLY A 199 24.70 -7.80 6.13
C GLY A 199 23.41 -7.89 6.96
N PHE A 200 23.28 -8.89 7.82
CA PHE A 200 22.10 -9.02 8.69
C PHE A 200 22.04 -7.94 9.76
N GLY A 201 23.17 -7.51 10.34
CA GLY A 201 23.20 -6.43 11.32
C GLY A 201 22.71 -5.10 10.73
N PHE A 202 23.24 -4.73 9.57
CA PHE A 202 22.78 -3.56 8.81
C PHE A 202 21.30 -3.71 8.42
N GLY A 203 20.92 -4.87 7.88
CA GLY A 203 19.56 -5.14 7.46
C GLY A 203 18.55 -5.06 8.61
N LEU A 204 18.90 -5.54 9.80
CA LEU A 204 18.04 -5.53 10.98
C LEU A 204 17.88 -4.12 11.53
N LEU A 205 18.95 -3.34 11.58
CA LEU A 205 18.89 -1.92 11.92
C LEU A 205 17.91 -1.19 10.99
N CYS A 206 18.00 -1.41 9.67
CA CYS A 206 17.09 -0.80 8.71
C CYS A 206 15.62 -1.25 8.90
N GLN A 207 15.36 -2.51 9.27
CA GLN A 207 14.01 -2.97 9.61
C GLN A 207 13.41 -2.22 10.81
N ILE A 208 14.23 -1.95 11.84
CA ILE A 208 13.82 -1.17 13.02
C ILE A 208 13.54 0.28 12.62
N LEU A 209 14.42 0.90 11.82
CA LEU A 209 14.22 2.26 11.33
C LEU A 209 12.99 2.38 10.41
N ASN A 210 12.68 1.35 9.63
CA ASN A 210 11.46 1.24 8.85
C ASN A 210 10.20 1.21 9.74
N PHE A 211 10.21 0.44 10.83
CA PHE A 211 9.13 0.44 11.81
C PHE A 211 8.93 1.82 12.44
N TYR A 212 10.03 2.47 12.83
CA TYR A 212 9.97 3.83 13.36
C TYR A 212 9.37 4.82 12.35
N CYS A 213 9.71 4.69 11.07
CA CYS A 213 9.09 5.48 10.01
C CYS A 213 7.57 5.23 9.90
N HIS A 214 7.10 3.99 10.07
CA HIS A 214 5.66 3.68 10.09
C HIS A 214 4.94 4.28 11.30
N ILE A 215 5.59 4.33 12.47
CA ILE A 215 5.05 5.05 13.64
C ILE A 215 4.91 6.55 13.35
N LEU A 216 5.93 7.18 12.77
CA LEU A 216 5.85 8.60 12.38
C LEU A 216 4.72 8.85 11.38
N LEU A 217 4.56 7.96 10.38
CA LEU A 217 3.48 8.07 9.39
C LEU A 217 2.09 7.86 10.00
N ARG A 218 1.95 6.98 11.00
CA ARG A 218 0.69 6.79 11.75
C ARG A 218 0.25 8.09 12.42
N ASN A 219 1.20 8.86 12.97
CA ASN A 219 0.91 10.08 13.72
C ASN A 219 0.45 11.25 12.83
N LEU A 220 0.58 11.15 11.51
CA LEU A 220 0.05 12.14 10.55
C LEU A 220 -1.47 12.08 10.37
N ARG A 221 -2.14 11.11 11.00
CA ARG A 221 -3.59 10.93 10.90
C ARG A 221 -4.19 10.76 12.28
N SER A 222 -5.39 11.28 12.48
CA SER A 222 -6.13 11.03 13.72
C SER A 222 -6.48 9.54 13.84
N PRO A 223 -6.83 9.06 15.05
CA PRO A 223 -7.28 7.68 15.25
C PRO A 223 -8.43 7.27 14.32
N ALA A 224 -9.31 8.21 13.98
CA ALA A 224 -10.43 8.01 13.06
C ALA A 224 -10.05 7.97 11.57
N GLY A 225 -8.75 8.08 11.23
CA GLY A 225 -8.25 8.11 9.85
C GLY A 225 -8.46 9.44 9.12
N ASN A 226 -9.01 10.45 9.82
CA ASN A 226 -9.23 11.79 9.29
C ASN A 226 -7.92 12.62 9.39
N GLY A 227 -7.72 13.62 8.52
CA GLY A 227 -6.58 14.54 8.65
C GLY A 227 -5.95 15.08 7.35
N GLY A 228 -6.56 14.82 6.19
CA GLY A 228 -6.04 15.29 4.91
C GLY A 228 -4.65 14.75 4.57
N TYR A 229 -3.99 15.35 3.59
CA TYR A 229 -2.57 15.13 3.36
C TYR A 229 -1.77 16.03 4.29
N GLN A 230 -0.69 15.51 4.86
CA GLN A 230 0.25 16.25 5.72
C GLN A 230 1.69 15.99 5.26
N ILE A 231 2.60 16.91 5.56
CA ILE A 231 4.04 16.75 5.30
C ILE A 231 4.65 15.94 6.44
N PRO A 232 5.21 14.73 6.19
CA PRO A 232 5.94 13.99 7.21
C PRO A 232 7.15 14.79 7.73
N ARG A 233 7.37 14.79 9.05
CA ARG A 233 8.50 15.46 9.72
C ARG A 233 9.13 14.51 10.74
N GLY A 234 10.40 14.75 11.07
CA GLY A 234 11.18 13.95 12.01
C GLY A 234 12.03 12.87 11.33
N PHE A 235 13.16 12.53 11.94
CA PHE A 235 14.08 11.50 11.45
C PHE A 235 14.48 11.73 9.97
N LEU A 236 14.65 10.66 9.19
CA LEU A 236 14.94 10.71 7.76
C LEU A 236 13.88 11.45 6.95
N PHE A 237 12.64 11.62 7.44
CA PHE A 237 11.65 12.43 6.71
C PHE A 237 12.06 13.89 6.60
N ASN A 238 13.00 14.39 7.42
CA ASN A 238 13.53 15.74 7.26
C ASN A 238 14.37 15.90 5.98
N ILE A 239 14.99 14.81 5.50
CA ILE A 239 15.95 14.80 4.40
C ILE A 239 15.33 14.20 3.13
N VAL A 240 14.50 13.16 3.28
CA VAL A 240 13.85 12.45 2.17
C VAL A 240 12.34 12.37 2.29
N THR A 241 11.66 12.22 1.16
CA THR A 241 10.20 12.22 1.10
C THR A 241 9.61 10.91 1.60
N CYS A 242 10.20 9.78 1.20
CA CYS A 242 9.72 8.44 1.53
C CYS A 242 10.77 7.68 2.35
N ALA A 243 11.04 8.17 3.56
CA ALA A 243 12.01 7.55 4.47
C ALA A 243 11.73 6.06 4.73
N ASN A 244 10.45 5.67 4.83
CA ASN A 244 10.04 4.28 4.98
C ASN A 244 10.46 3.40 3.80
N TYR A 245 10.39 3.90 2.56
CA TYR A 245 10.84 3.15 1.39
C TYR A 245 12.36 3.09 1.31
N THR A 246 13.05 4.17 1.68
CA THR A 246 14.50 4.18 1.79
C THR A 246 14.97 3.07 2.74
N THR A 247 14.49 3.06 3.97
CA THR A 247 14.89 2.05 4.96
C THR A 247 14.48 0.64 4.55
N GLU A 248 13.34 0.46 3.88
CA GLU A 248 12.94 -0.82 3.30
C GLU A 248 13.96 -1.32 2.25
N ILE A 249 14.37 -0.47 1.30
CA ILE A 249 15.37 -0.85 0.29
C ILE A 249 16.70 -1.25 0.94
N TYR A 250 17.18 -0.46 1.91
CA TYR A 250 18.44 -0.75 2.59
C TYR A 250 18.37 -2.02 3.45
N GLN A 251 17.22 -2.34 4.03
CA GLN A 251 17.07 -3.60 4.77
C GLN A 251 17.28 -4.80 3.84
N TRP A 252 16.72 -4.74 2.62
CA TRP A 252 16.83 -5.80 1.62
C TRP A 252 18.23 -5.83 1.00
N LEU A 253 18.91 -4.68 0.91
CA LEU A 253 20.33 -4.64 0.57
C LEU A 253 21.16 -5.39 1.62
N GLY A 254 20.92 -5.17 2.92
CA GLY A 254 21.58 -5.90 4.00
C GLY A 254 21.35 -7.42 3.93
N PHE A 255 20.10 -7.84 3.73
CA PHE A 255 19.75 -9.25 3.50
C PHE A 255 20.53 -9.86 2.33
N ASN A 256 20.68 -9.12 1.23
CA ASN A 256 21.38 -9.58 0.04
C ASN A 256 22.91 -9.56 0.17
N ILE A 257 23.48 -8.65 0.98
CA ILE A 257 24.90 -8.72 1.36
C ILE A 257 25.19 -10.01 2.14
N ALA A 258 24.28 -10.42 3.03
CA ALA A 258 24.46 -11.64 3.82
C ALA A 258 24.21 -12.93 3.04
N THR A 259 23.28 -12.93 2.07
CA THR A 259 22.86 -14.15 1.36
C THR A 259 23.45 -14.30 -0.04
N GLN A 260 23.87 -13.23 -0.71
CA GLN A 260 24.46 -13.25 -2.05
C GLN A 260 23.81 -14.21 -3.07
N THR A 261 22.49 -14.10 -3.25
CA THR A 261 21.79 -14.86 -4.30
C THR A 261 21.37 -13.94 -5.45
N VAL A 262 21.47 -14.45 -6.69
CA VAL A 262 20.94 -13.76 -7.88
C VAL A 262 19.45 -13.48 -7.71
N ALA A 263 18.70 -14.43 -7.14
CA ALA A 263 17.28 -14.28 -6.85
C ALA A 263 16.99 -13.09 -5.93
N GLY A 264 17.75 -12.96 -4.85
CA GLY A 264 17.59 -11.87 -3.90
C GLY A 264 17.96 -10.50 -4.48
N TYR A 265 19.05 -10.39 -5.24
CA TYR A 265 19.42 -9.13 -5.90
C TYR A 265 18.43 -8.74 -7.01
N SER A 266 17.90 -9.71 -7.75
CA SER A 266 16.84 -9.47 -8.74
C SER A 266 15.60 -8.88 -8.08
N PHE A 267 15.17 -9.45 -6.95
CA PHE A 267 14.08 -8.90 -6.14
C PHE A 267 14.38 -7.48 -5.64
N LEU A 268 15.59 -7.24 -5.12
CA LEU A 268 15.99 -5.92 -4.61
C LEU A 268 15.85 -4.84 -5.68
N ILE A 269 16.33 -5.10 -6.91
CA ILE A 269 16.24 -4.17 -8.02
C ILE A 269 14.77 -3.88 -8.37
N VAL A 270 13.97 -4.94 -8.55
CA VAL A 270 12.54 -4.80 -8.90
C VAL A 270 11.78 -4.03 -7.82
N ALA A 271 11.97 -4.40 -6.55
CA ALA A 271 11.33 -3.75 -5.40
C ALA A 271 11.75 -2.27 -5.29
N ALA A 272 13.04 -1.97 -5.48
CA ALA A 272 13.55 -0.60 -5.45
C ALA A 272 12.95 0.25 -6.57
N LEU A 273 12.85 -0.25 -7.80
CA LEU A 273 12.22 0.47 -8.92
C LEU A 273 10.75 0.78 -8.66
N ILE A 274 9.98 -0.21 -8.18
CA ILE A 274 8.55 -0.05 -7.85
C ILE A 274 8.38 1.02 -6.75
N MET A 275 9.14 0.91 -5.66
CA MET A 275 9.06 1.86 -4.55
C MET A 275 9.51 3.27 -4.95
N THR A 276 10.52 3.38 -5.81
CA THR A 276 11.00 4.67 -6.35
C THR A 276 9.91 5.36 -7.17
N ASN A 277 9.23 4.63 -8.04
CA ASN A 277 8.11 5.17 -8.83
C ASN A 277 6.97 5.68 -7.91
N TRP A 278 6.62 4.90 -6.88
CA TRP A 278 5.64 5.34 -5.88
C TRP A 278 6.11 6.55 -5.08
N ALA A 279 7.41 6.63 -4.76
CA ALA A 279 8.00 7.75 -4.06
C ALA A 279 7.93 9.04 -4.89
N LEU A 280 8.27 8.97 -6.18
CA LEU A 280 8.17 10.09 -7.13
C LEU A 280 6.75 10.60 -7.27
N ALA A 281 5.77 9.69 -7.37
CA ALA A 281 4.36 10.04 -7.40
C ALA A 281 3.91 10.75 -6.10
N LYS A 282 4.35 10.25 -4.94
CA LYS A 282 4.06 10.85 -3.62
C LYS A 282 4.70 12.24 -3.50
N HIS A 283 5.96 12.37 -3.90
CA HIS A 283 6.71 13.63 -3.86
C HIS A 283 6.07 14.72 -4.73
N ARG A 284 5.74 14.40 -6.00
CA ARG A 284 5.04 15.32 -6.91
C ARG A 284 3.70 15.78 -6.34
N ARG A 285 2.93 14.86 -5.74
CA ARG A 285 1.65 15.20 -5.10
C ARG A 285 1.84 16.16 -3.92
N LEU A 286 2.81 15.90 -3.04
CA LEU A 286 3.07 16.76 -1.89
C LEU A 286 3.53 18.16 -2.33
N LYS A 287 4.42 18.27 -3.31
CA LYS A 287 4.82 19.58 -3.87
C LYS A 287 3.65 20.38 -4.45
N LYS A 288 2.68 19.70 -5.08
CA LYS A 288 1.48 20.35 -5.62
C LYS A 288 0.51 20.80 -4.52
N LEU A 289 0.35 19.98 -3.47
CA LEU A 289 -0.56 20.30 -2.36
C LEU A 289 -0.01 21.39 -1.44
N PHE A 290 1.32 21.48 -1.35
CA PHE A 290 2.06 22.37 -0.46
C PHE A 290 2.98 23.28 -1.30
N ASP A 291 2.37 24.11 -2.13
CA ASP A 291 3.06 24.97 -3.10
C ASP A 291 3.50 26.33 -2.51
N GLY A 292 3.01 26.69 -1.33
CA GLY A 292 3.29 27.98 -0.70
C GLY A 292 2.36 29.12 -1.14
N LYS A 293 1.32 28.83 -1.93
CA LYS A 293 0.36 29.82 -2.42
C LYS A 293 -0.91 29.85 -1.57
N ASP A 294 -1.63 30.97 -1.58
CA ASP A 294 -2.93 31.12 -0.91
C ASP A 294 -2.91 30.74 0.58
N GLY A 295 -1.83 31.10 1.29
CA GLY A 295 -1.62 30.77 2.71
C GLY A 295 -1.27 29.30 2.99
N ARG A 296 -1.12 28.45 1.97
CA ARG A 296 -0.72 27.04 2.13
C ARG A 296 0.76 26.93 2.51
N PRO A 297 1.16 25.95 3.34
CA PRO A 297 2.57 25.76 3.65
C PRO A 297 3.35 25.27 2.42
N ARG A 298 4.62 25.64 2.33
CA ARG A 298 5.52 25.24 1.24
C ARG A 298 6.22 23.91 1.56
N TYR A 299 6.23 22.99 0.59
CA TYR A 299 6.95 21.74 0.71
C TYR A 299 8.47 21.98 0.78
N PRO A 300 9.19 21.44 1.77
CA PRO A 300 10.63 21.64 1.90
C PRO A 300 11.42 20.94 0.78
N ARG A 301 12.62 21.45 0.48
CA ARG A 301 13.53 20.80 -0.47
C ARG A 301 14.07 19.51 0.18
N ARG A 302 13.71 18.36 -0.41
CA ARG A 302 14.07 17.02 0.07
C ARG A 302 14.37 16.13 -1.12
N TRP A 303 15.24 15.14 -0.93
CA TRP A 303 15.38 14.05 -1.88
C TRP A 303 14.12 13.18 -1.88
N VAL A 304 13.92 12.41 -2.94
CA VAL A 304 12.76 11.51 -3.04
C VAL A 304 12.99 10.28 -2.16
N ILE A 305 14.13 9.61 -2.38
CA ILE A 305 14.67 8.45 -1.65
C ILE A 305 16.21 8.57 -1.56
N LEU A 306 16.88 7.67 -0.81
CA LEU A 306 18.35 7.55 -0.82
C LEU A 306 18.80 6.21 -1.46
N PRO A 307 19.97 6.18 -2.14
CA PRO A 307 20.79 7.34 -2.49
C PRO A 307 20.06 8.27 -3.48
N PRO A 308 20.44 9.55 -3.55
CA PRO A 308 19.78 10.54 -4.41
C PRO A 308 20.18 10.32 -5.87
N PHE A 309 19.78 9.19 -6.46
CA PHE A 309 20.01 8.91 -7.88
C PHE A 309 19.02 9.63 -8.79
N LEU A 310 18.07 10.42 -8.23
CA LEU A 310 17.01 11.14 -8.93
C LEU A 310 16.68 12.49 -8.29
#